data_AF-A0A2S5BHM4-F1
#
_entry.id   AF-A0A2S5BHM4-F1
#
_cell.length_a   1.000
_cell.length_b   1.000
_cell.length_c   1.000
_cell.angle_alpha   90.00
_cell.angle_beta   90.00
_cell.angle_gamma   90.00
#
_symmetry.space_group_name_H-M   'P 1'
#
loop_
_entity.id
_entity.type
_entity.pdbx_description
1 polymer ?
#
loop_
_entity_poly.entity_id
_entity_poly.type
_entity_poly.pdbx_seq_one_letter_code
_entity_poly.pdbx_strand_id
1 'polypeptide(L)'
;MTAAEEPTAKRQKLNEEKKQQLPFHPSLLQPDIVDRLRQLHDHSQPYKHAVIDKLFDPDFLKRARKEITEQLSFREKETDIYKINQTGDLTNLSGLPAAELALLPTLLELRDALYGPDFRAFLQKVTGCGPLSGSKTDMSCAEYSEGCYLLNHDDVIGTRRISFILYLVLDEPAWQPEWGGALELYPVLEADEKNPDRPNVPVAKPSTCIPPAFNQMVFFEVQPGHSFHSVEEVVVHGDGQKGGVGARVSLSGWFHKPVEGEEGYEGSEGFQAKSSLQQLYATSLSAPTRYEEQLPLPLPTLPSSADLDYLRPLLNPAYLTSKVIDLLRAQFVEQSHLVLADFLAPSIANELEGLIRERDAEMEKDRRGVTVNGQTTNNIPPHTAGEDERNGWAVVGPPHLQRYLALSPSSSASTPAADRLSTLLREIHALFTSSAFAALLASLTSLLPTAYTTAVRRFRPGLDYSLARGESASEPDAQAKLDVGLGLTPKCEKESDREVWEGGEAGGWDVWLANEEGGDEATYGGGGGRGSAKEAAENGTADAPETQAQEEAEGEEEEEEEDGPLLALEPEWNRLHLVLRDPGVLSFVKYLSARAPASRWDVVGEWEVQGIEEEKAEDDDGDNQEEAAQA
;
A
#
# COMPACT_ATOMS: atom_id res chain seq x y z
N MET A 1 -32.34 24.86 -62.63
CA MET A 1 -32.84 24.72 -61.25
C MET A 1 -31.68 24.96 -60.33
N THR A 2 -31.76 26.06 -59.61
CA THR A 2 -30.78 26.64 -58.70
C THR A 2 -30.69 25.81 -57.42
N ALA A 3 -29.50 25.31 -57.08
CA ALA A 3 -29.20 24.80 -55.76
C ALA A 3 -28.87 26.00 -54.86
N ALA A 4 -29.58 26.13 -53.74
CA ALA A 4 -29.44 27.20 -52.78
C ALA A 4 -28.18 26.98 -51.91
N GLU A 5 -27.36 28.02 -51.79
CA GLU A 5 -26.28 28.11 -50.80
C GLU A 5 -26.87 28.36 -49.41
N GLU A 6 -26.49 27.53 -48.43
CA GLU A 6 -26.74 27.80 -47.01
C GLU A 6 -25.77 28.86 -46.49
N PRO A 7 -26.22 29.79 -45.62
CA PRO A 7 -25.42 30.92 -45.19
C PRO A 7 -24.36 30.53 -44.13
N THR A 8 -23.13 30.98 -44.36
CA THR A 8 -22.02 30.90 -43.43
C THR A 8 -22.32 31.69 -42.14
N ALA A 9 -22.20 31.02 -40.99
CA ALA A 9 -22.31 31.64 -39.67
C ALA A 9 -21.22 32.72 -39.51
N LYS A 10 -21.66 33.96 -39.28
CA LYS A 10 -20.78 35.10 -38.99
C LYS A 10 -19.99 34.84 -37.71
N ARG A 11 -18.66 34.74 -37.83
CA ARG A 11 -17.72 34.88 -36.70
C ARG A 11 -18.02 36.20 -35.96
N GLN A 12 -18.50 36.09 -34.73
CA GLN A 12 -18.49 37.22 -33.80
C GLN A 12 -17.03 37.62 -33.55
N LYS A 13 -16.70 38.88 -33.88
CA LYS A 13 -15.47 39.52 -33.42
C LYS A 13 -15.54 39.58 -31.89
N LEU A 14 -14.65 38.84 -31.21
CA LEU A 14 -14.37 39.08 -29.80
C LEU A 14 -13.83 40.52 -29.66
N ASN A 15 -14.45 41.29 -28.78
CA ASN A 15 -13.98 42.60 -28.35
C ASN A 15 -12.57 42.46 -27.75
N GLU A 16 -11.60 43.22 -28.28
CA GLU A 16 -10.23 43.33 -27.79
C GLU A 16 -10.07 44.16 -26.49
N GLU A 17 -11.16 44.50 -25.78
CA GLU A 17 -11.11 45.42 -24.64
C GLU A 17 -11.66 44.81 -23.35
N LYS A 18 -10.89 43.86 -22.81
CA LYS A 18 -10.67 43.53 -21.39
C LYS A 18 -9.82 42.26 -21.42
N LYS A 19 -8.49 42.38 -21.27
CA LYS A 19 -7.70 41.22 -20.82
C LYS A 19 -8.35 40.79 -19.51
N GLN A 20 -9.09 39.68 -19.53
CA GLN A 20 -9.65 39.09 -18.32
C GLN A 20 -8.48 38.95 -17.34
N GLN A 21 -8.58 39.64 -16.21
CA GLN A 21 -7.55 39.57 -15.20
C GLN A 21 -7.55 38.14 -14.67
N LEU A 22 -6.46 37.41 -14.92
CA LEU A 22 -6.33 36.04 -14.43
C LEU A 22 -6.44 36.03 -12.90
N PRO A 23 -7.03 34.99 -12.30
CA PRO A 23 -7.31 34.95 -10.85
C PRO A 23 -6.06 34.75 -9.98
N PHE A 24 -4.85 34.77 -10.56
CA PHE A 24 -3.60 34.61 -9.83
C PHE A 24 -3.35 35.72 -8.82
N HIS A 25 -2.58 35.40 -7.78
CA HIS A 25 -2.10 36.40 -6.85
C HIS A 25 -1.30 37.49 -7.62
N PRO A 26 -1.51 38.80 -7.36
CA PRO A 26 -0.92 39.87 -8.18
C PRO A 26 0.61 39.87 -8.28
N SER A 27 1.29 39.23 -7.33
CA SER A 27 2.75 39.12 -7.32
C SER A 27 3.30 37.92 -8.09
N LEU A 28 2.48 36.91 -8.42
CA LEU A 28 2.95 35.61 -8.90
C LEU A 28 3.86 35.73 -10.14
N LEU A 29 3.42 36.52 -11.12
CA LEU A 29 4.09 36.67 -12.42
C LEU A 29 5.13 37.80 -12.43
N GLN A 30 5.43 38.42 -11.28
CA GLN A 30 6.44 39.47 -11.20
C GLN A 30 7.85 38.88 -11.43
N PRO A 31 8.73 39.54 -12.21
CA PRO A 31 10.03 38.97 -12.58
C PRO A 31 10.91 38.57 -11.40
N ASP A 32 10.91 39.34 -10.32
CA ASP A 32 11.67 39.05 -9.09
C ASP A 32 11.18 37.80 -8.37
N ILE A 33 9.87 37.56 -8.37
CA ILE A 33 9.27 36.33 -7.82
C ILE A 33 9.63 35.13 -8.69
N VAL A 34 9.55 35.26 -10.02
CA VAL A 34 9.95 34.20 -10.96
C VAL A 34 11.43 33.83 -10.78
N ASP A 35 12.31 34.83 -10.69
CA ASP A 35 13.75 34.61 -10.51
C ASP A 35 14.06 33.98 -9.14
N ARG A 36 13.36 34.40 -8.08
CA ARG A 36 13.46 33.78 -6.76
C ARG A 36 13.03 32.31 -6.80
N LEU A 37 11.88 32.01 -7.41
CA LEU A 37 11.38 30.64 -7.50
C LEU A 37 12.30 29.77 -8.35
N ARG A 38 12.87 30.29 -9.45
CA ARG A 38 13.91 29.59 -10.22
C ARG A 38 15.11 29.25 -9.35
N GLN A 39 15.62 30.20 -8.58
CA GLN A 39 16.75 29.94 -7.67
C GLN A 39 16.41 28.90 -6.61
N LEU A 40 15.23 28.97 -6.00
CA LEU A 40 14.78 27.97 -5.03
C LEU A 40 14.65 26.58 -5.66
N HIS A 41 14.03 26.50 -6.84
CA HIS A 41 13.94 25.27 -7.64
C HIS A 41 15.32 24.69 -7.93
N ASP A 42 16.24 25.50 -8.44
CA ASP A 42 17.60 25.09 -8.83
C ASP A 42 18.46 24.62 -7.64
N HIS A 43 18.16 25.04 -6.41
CA HIS A 43 18.91 24.63 -5.22
C HIS A 43 18.15 23.64 -4.33
N SER A 44 16.92 23.29 -4.70
CA SER A 44 16.09 22.37 -3.94
C SER A 44 16.64 20.94 -3.93
N GLN A 45 16.30 20.19 -2.88
CA GLN A 45 16.71 18.81 -2.59
C GLN A 45 15.52 18.05 -1.98
N PRO A 46 15.37 16.73 -2.21
CA PRO A 46 16.34 15.81 -2.82
C PRO A 46 16.37 15.86 -4.36
N TYR A 47 15.32 16.38 -4.98
CA TYR A 47 15.25 16.67 -6.41
C TYR A 47 14.57 18.02 -6.62
N LYS A 48 14.57 18.48 -7.88
CA LYS A 48 14.10 19.81 -8.25
C LYS A 48 12.59 19.96 -8.00
N HIS A 49 12.24 20.84 -7.06
CA HIS A 49 10.87 21.17 -6.70
C HIS A 49 10.78 22.64 -6.27
N ALA A 50 9.58 23.20 -6.29
CA ALA A 50 9.31 24.54 -5.82
C ALA A 50 7.99 24.63 -5.06
N VAL A 51 7.92 25.60 -4.13
CA VAL A 51 6.74 25.89 -3.32
C VAL A 51 6.32 27.33 -3.55
N ILE A 52 5.05 27.53 -3.89
CA ILE A 52 4.41 28.84 -4.03
C ILE A 52 3.41 28.99 -2.88
N ASP A 53 3.63 29.92 -1.96
CA ASP A 53 2.77 30.08 -0.77
C ASP A 53 1.38 30.66 -1.09
N LYS A 54 1.27 31.45 -2.17
CA LYS A 54 0.04 32.15 -2.56
C LYS A 54 -0.09 32.15 -4.07
N LEU A 55 -0.75 31.14 -4.60
CA LEU A 55 -0.93 30.98 -6.04
C LEU A 55 -2.03 31.90 -6.59
N PHE A 56 -3.20 31.89 -5.96
CA PHE A 56 -4.40 32.60 -6.39
C PHE A 56 -4.76 33.77 -5.47
N ASP A 57 -5.66 34.63 -5.93
CA ASP A 57 -6.40 35.53 -5.04
C ASP A 57 -7.14 34.70 -3.96
N PRO A 58 -7.00 35.02 -2.65
CA PRO A 58 -7.58 34.22 -1.59
C PRO A 58 -9.12 34.08 -1.67
N ASP A 59 -9.82 35.14 -2.05
CA ASP A 59 -11.29 35.11 -2.11
C ASP A 59 -11.75 34.30 -3.32
N PHE A 60 -11.02 34.36 -4.43
CA PHE A 60 -11.23 33.46 -5.57
C PHE A 60 -11.07 32.00 -5.15
N LEU A 61 -9.97 31.65 -4.50
CA LEU A 61 -9.70 30.27 -4.12
C LEU A 61 -10.70 29.72 -3.10
N LYS A 62 -11.18 30.56 -2.17
CA LYS A 62 -12.26 30.21 -1.24
C LYS A 62 -13.56 29.84 -1.96
N ARG A 63 -13.90 30.52 -3.06
CA ARG A 63 -15.08 30.17 -3.88
C ARG A 63 -14.89 28.83 -4.60
N ALA A 64 -13.73 28.59 -5.22
CA ALA A 64 -13.42 27.31 -5.86
C ALA A 64 -13.46 26.14 -4.85
N ARG A 65 -12.87 26.35 -3.67
CA ARG A 65 -12.94 25.40 -2.56
C ARG A 65 -14.38 25.09 -2.15
N LYS A 66 -15.22 26.11 -2.02
CA LYS A 66 -16.64 25.95 -1.66
C LYS A 66 -17.39 25.11 -2.69
N GLU A 67 -17.17 25.36 -3.98
CA GLU A 67 -17.73 24.53 -5.07
C GLU A 67 -17.31 23.06 -4.91
N ILE A 68 -16.02 22.78 -4.68
CA ILE A 68 -15.50 21.43 -4.46
C ILE A 68 -16.21 20.73 -3.30
N THR A 69 -16.28 21.39 -2.13
CA THR A 69 -16.82 20.75 -0.92
C THR A 69 -18.33 20.66 -0.88
N GLU A 70 -19.05 21.51 -1.61
CA GLU A 70 -20.52 21.48 -1.60
C GLU A 70 -21.10 20.67 -2.78
N GLN A 71 -20.40 20.60 -3.92
CA GLN A 71 -20.97 20.06 -5.16
C GLN A 71 -20.40 18.69 -5.57
N LEU A 72 -19.13 18.39 -5.28
CA LEU A 72 -18.52 17.12 -5.70
C LEU A 72 -18.81 16.01 -4.69
N SER A 73 -18.89 14.74 -5.07
CA SER A 73 -18.99 13.64 -4.10
C SER A 73 -17.66 12.88 -4.03
N PHE A 74 -17.12 12.69 -2.83
CA PHE A 74 -15.95 11.84 -2.63
C PHE A 74 -16.38 10.45 -2.17
N ARG A 75 -15.66 9.43 -2.64
CA ARG A 75 -15.76 8.05 -2.20
C ARG A 75 -14.39 7.62 -1.71
N GLU A 76 -14.37 6.93 -0.56
CA GLU A 76 -13.15 6.34 -0.06
C GLU A 76 -12.73 5.20 -1.00
N LYS A 77 -11.46 5.21 -1.40
CA LYS A 77 -10.81 4.11 -2.10
C LYS A 77 -9.58 3.71 -1.31
N GLU A 78 -9.42 2.41 -1.11
CA GLU A 78 -8.32 1.82 -0.37
C GLU A 78 -7.69 0.69 -1.18
N THR A 79 -6.37 0.72 -1.30
CA THR A 79 -5.52 -0.25 -2.02
C THR A 79 -4.34 -0.62 -1.12
N ASP A 80 -3.37 -1.40 -1.61
CA ASP A 80 -2.12 -1.60 -0.87
C ASP A 80 -1.31 -0.30 -0.67
N ILE A 81 -1.32 0.60 -1.67
CA ILE A 81 -0.48 1.80 -1.70
C ILE A 81 -1.16 3.08 -1.17
N TYR A 82 -2.49 3.14 -1.07
CA TYR A 82 -3.17 4.33 -0.55
C TYR A 82 -4.49 4.05 0.16
N LYS A 83 -4.92 5.05 0.93
CA LYS A 83 -6.29 5.22 1.42
C LYS A 83 -6.67 6.68 1.23
N ILE A 84 -7.61 6.98 0.33
CA ILE A 84 -7.93 8.36 -0.07
C ILE A 84 -9.41 8.52 -0.40
N ASN A 85 -9.98 9.70 -0.15
CA ASN A 85 -11.31 10.03 -0.66
C ASN A 85 -11.16 10.74 -2.00
N GLN A 86 -11.54 10.05 -3.07
CA GLN A 86 -11.49 10.57 -4.44
C GLN A 86 -12.89 10.75 -4.99
N THR A 87 -13.04 11.73 -5.86
CA THR A 87 -14.26 11.85 -6.66
C THR A 87 -14.26 10.75 -7.74
N GLY A 88 -15.27 9.88 -7.73
CA GLY A 88 -15.33 8.70 -8.61
C GLY A 88 -15.20 8.98 -10.11
N ASP A 89 -15.51 10.22 -10.55
CA ASP A 89 -15.56 10.60 -11.97
C ASP A 89 -14.53 11.67 -12.40
N LEU A 90 -13.57 12.07 -11.54
CA LEU A 90 -12.57 13.12 -11.88
C LEU A 90 -11.18 12.57 -12.18
N THR A 91 -11.06 11.52 -13.01
CA THR A 91 -9.80 11.34 -13.74
C THR A 91 -9.53 12.52 -14.68
N ASN A 92 -10.56 13.31 -15.03
CA ASN A 92 -10.41 14.64 -15.58
C ASN A 92 -11.69 15.47 -15.37
N LEU A 93 -11.59 16.70 -14.87
CA LEU A 93 -12.74 17.62 -14.73
C LEU A 93 -13.57 17.78 -16.02
N SER A 94 -12.96 17.62 -17.18
CA SER A 94 -13.64 17.65 -18.47
C SER A 94 -14.60 16.47 -18.74
N GLY A 95 -14.54 15.41 -17.93
CA GLY A 95 -15.38 14.21 -18.06
C GLY A 95 -16.76 14.33 -17.41
N LEU A 96 -16.99 15.34 -16.56
CA LEU A 96 -18.25 15.51 -15.85
C LEU A 96 -19.42 15.88 -16.80
N PRO A 97 -20.66 15.44 -16.50
CA PRO A 97 -21.85 15.89 -17.20
C PRO A 97 -21.98 17.42 -17.21
N ALA A 98 -22.49 17.97 -18.31
CA ALA A 98 -22.61 19.43 -18.48
C ALA A 98 -23.42 20.12 -17.37
N ALA A 99 -24.39 19.41 -16.78
CA ALA A 99 -25.19 19.91 -15.65
C ALA A 99 -24.35 20.07 -14.37
N GLU A 100 -23.41 19.16 -14.12
CA GLU A 100 -22.51 19.22 -12.97
C GLU A 100 -21.41 20.25 -13.18
N LEU A 101 -20.86 20.33 -14.40
CA LEU A 101 -19.91 21.38 -14.78
C LEU A 101 -20.48 22.79 -14.60
N ALA A 102 -21.78 22.97 -14.83
CA ALA A 102 -22.45 24.26 -14.63
C ALA A 102 -22.50 24.69 -13.15
N LEU A 103 -22.33 23.77 -12.21
CA LEU A 103 -22.23 24.03 -10.77
C LEU A 103 -20.81 24.37 -10.31
N LEU A 104 -19.82 24.23 -11.20
CA LEU A 104 -18.39 24.37 -10.91
C LEU A 104 -17.70 25.50 -11.73
N PRO A 105 -18.32 26.68 -11.91
CA PRO A 105 -17.76 27.72 -12.79
C PRO A 105 -16.42 28.27 -12.29
N THR A 106 -16.22 28.41 -10.98
CA THR A 106 -14.95 28.92 -10.43
C THR A 106 -13.85 27.88 -10.55
N LEU A 107 -14.17 26.59 -10.37
CA LEU A 107 -13.23 25.50 -10.57
C LEU A 107 -12.79 25.37 -12.04
N LEU A 108 -13.71 25.58 -13.00
CA LEU A 108 -13.37 25.65 -14.42
C LEU A 108 -12.44 26.84 -14.74
N GLU A 109 -12.73 28.02 -14.19
CA GLU A 109 -11.85 29.20 -14.31
C GLU A 109 -10.46 28.93 -13.71
N LEU A 110 -10.39 28.23 -12.58
CA LEU A 110 -9.12 27.82 -11.94
C LEU A 110 -8.32 26.88 -12.85
N ARG A 111 -8.96 25.83 -13.40
CA ARG A 111 -8.33 24.91 -14.35
C ARG A 111 -7.78 25.67 -15.56
N ASP A 112 -8.61 26.51 -16.17
CA ASP A 112 -8.24 27.24 -17.38
C ASP A 112 -7.11 28.23 -17.12
N ALA A 113 -7.03 28.82 -15.92
CA ALA A 113 -5.90 29.63 -15.49
C ALA A 113 -4.61 28.79 -15.37
N LEU A 114 -4.65 27.62 -14.72
CA LEU A 114 -3.49 26.73 -14.56
C LEU A 114 -2.95 26.23 -15.91
N TYR A 115 -3.81 25.75 -16.81
CA TYR A 115 -3.38 25.25 -18.12
C TYR A 115 -3.21 26.36 -19.18
N GLY A 116 -3.56 27.59 -18.82
CA GLY A 116 -3.41 28.78 -19.65
C GLY A 116 -1.97 29.05 -20.07
N PRO A 117 -1.76 29.75 -21.20
CA PRO A 117 -0.42 30.02 -21.74
C PRO A 117 0.47 30.82 -20.77
N ASP A 118 -0.11 31.74 -19.98
CA ASP A 118 0.65 32.57 -19.05
C ASP A 118 1.27 31.73 -17.91
N PHE A 119 0.51 30.79 -17.34
CA PHE A 119 1.01 29.93 -16.27
C PHE A 119 1.97 28.85 -16.77
N ARG A 120 1.69 28.26 -17.94
CA ARG A 120 2.65 27.34 -18.59
C ARG A 120 3.97 28.02 -18.93
N ALA A 121 3.95 29.27 -19.38
CA ALA A 121 5.16 30.05 -19.62
C ALA A 121 5.88 30.42 -18.32
N PHE A 122 5.13 30.67 -17.23
CA PHE A 122 5.69 30.86 -15.90
C PHE A 122 6.42 29.60 -15.41
N LEU A 123 5.79 28.43 -15.48
CA LEU A 123 6.42 27.15 -15.09
C LEU A 123 7.70 26.91 -15.87
N GLN A 124 7.66 27.06 -17.21
CA GLN A 124 8.84 26.95 -18.06
C GLN A 124 9.99 27.86 -17.64
N LYS A 125 9.69 29.09 -17.23
CA LYS A 125 10.70 30.04 -16.75
C LYS A 125 11.27 29.65 -15.39
N VAL A 126 10.50 29.00 -14.52
CA VAL A 126 10.94 28.60 -13.19
C VAL A 126 11.73 27.29 -13.24
N THR A 127 11.27 26.31 -14.00
CA THR A 127 11.84 24.95 -14.00
C THR A 127 12.86 24.72 -15.11
N GLY A 128 12.67 25.36 -16.27
CA GLY A 128 13.41 25.02 -17.49
C GLY A 128 12.93 23.73 -18.16
N CYS A 129 11.78 23.17 -17.76
CA CYS A 129 11.29 21.86 -18.22
C CYS A 129 10.90 21.78 -19.71
N GLY A 130 11.04 22.85 -20.49
CA GLY A 130 10.59 22.92 -21.87
C GLY A 130 9.05 23.01 -22.01
N PRO A 131 8.54 22.97 -23.25
CA PRO A 131 7.13 23.26 -23.55
C PRO A 131 6.17 22.28 -22.87
N LEU A 132 4.99 22.78 -22.50
CA LEU A 132 3.92 22.04 -21.80
C LEU A 132 2.63 22.08 -22.61
N SER A 133 1.89 20.98 -22.63
CA SER A 133 0.58 20.90 -23.31
C SER A 133 -0.41 21.86 -22.68
N GLY A 134 -1.19 22.55 -23.51
CA GLY A 134 -2.31 23.39 -23.06
C GLY A 134 -3.66 22.72 -23.23
N SER A 135 -3.76 21.74 -24.13
CA SER A 135 -4.99 21.00 -24.43
C SER A 135 -5.14 19.74 -23.59
N LYS A 136 -4.05 19.08 -23.22
CA LYS A 136 -4.06 17.90 -22.34
C LYS A 136 -4.05 18.33 -20.88
N THR A 137 -5.24 18.64 -20.37
CA THR A 137 -5.47 18.91 -18.95
C THR A 137 -5.58 17.60 -18.18
N ASP A 138 -5.04 17.53 -16.97
CA ASP A 138 -5.07 16.34 -16.11
C ASP A 138 -5.03 16.80 -14.65
N MET A 139 -6.22 16.99 -14.07
CA MET A 139 -6.40 17.52 -12.72
C MET A 139 -7.54 16.79 -12.03
N SER A 140 -7.27 16.33 -10.82
CA SER A 140 -8.19 15.61 -9.95
C SER A 140 -8.31 16.31 -8.59
N CYS A 141 -9.39 16.00 -7.87
CA CYS A 141 -9.59 16.45 -6.51
C CYS A 141 -9.52 15.26 -5.55
N ALA A 142 -8.82 15.45 -4.44
CA ALA A 142 -8.73 14.47 -3.38
C ALA A 142 -8.95 15.13 -2.01
N GLU A 143 -9.59 14.39 -1.12
CA GLU A 143 -9.71 14.70 0.30
C GLU A 143 -9.04 13.60 1.12
N TYR A 144 -8.07 13.98 1.94
CA TYR A 144 -7.46 13.08 2.92
C TYR A 144 -8.04 13.44 4.29
N SER A 145 -8.84 12.52 4.84
CA SER A 145 -9.35 12.55 6.21
C SER A 145 -8.44 11.73 7.13
N GLU A 146 -8.77 11.64 8.42
CA GLU A 146 -8.02 10.81 9.35
C GLU A 146 -7.80 9.38 8.80
N GLY A 147 -6.58 8.88 8.89
CA GLY A 147 -6.18 7.55 8.39
C GLY A 147 -5.89 7.51 6.88
N CYS A 148 -6.16 8.59 6.13
CA CYS A 148 -5.79 8.65 4.71
C CYS A 148 -4.30 8.91 4.52
N TYR A 149 -3.71 8.25 3.53
CA TYR A 149 -2.29 8.35 3.15
C TYR A 149 -2.10 7.95 1.68
N LEU A 150 -0.93 8.28 1.13
CA LEU A 150 -0.46 7.77 -0.17
C LEU A 150 1.03 7.44 -0.04
N LEU A 151 1.38 6.16 -0.19
CA LEU A 151 2.73 5.66 0.05
C LEU A 151 3.68 6.03 -1.09
N ASN A 152 4.95 5.65 -0.95
CA ASN A 152 6.04 6.13 -1.80
C ASN A 152 5.90 5.70 -3.27
N HIS A 153 5.89 6.66 -4.20
CA HIS A 153 5.79 6.46 -5.65
C HIS A 153 6.49 7.60 -6.41
N ASP A 154 6.70 7.48 -7.72
CA ASP A 154 7.47 8.46 -8.52
C ASP A 154 6.69 9.24 -9.58
N ASP A 155 5.37 9.00 -9.70
CA ASP A 155 4.45 9.67 -10.65
C ASP A 155 4.71 9.39 -12.15
N VAL A 156 5.58 8.43 -12.48
CA VAL A 156 6.05 8.18 -13.85
C VAL A 156 5.03 7.39 -14.66
N ILE A 157 4.09 8.13 -15.24
CA ILE A 157 3.03 7.58 -16.09
C ILE A 157 2.93 8.37 -17.40
N GLY A 158 3.02 7.66 -18.52
CA GLY A 158 2.73 8.16 -19.86
C GLY A 158 3.53 9.42 -20.25
N THR A 159 2.86 10.57 -20.31
CA THR A 159 3.43 11.83 -20.87
C THR A 159 3.55 12.93 -19.84
N ARG A 160 3.41 12.61 -18.54
CA ARG A 160 3.52 13.57 -17.44
C ARG A 160 4.92 14.18 -17.44
N ARG A 161 5.01 15.50 -17.20
CA ARG A 161 6.28 16.25 -17.15
C ARG A 161 6.44 17.04 -15.86
N ILE A 162 5.40 17.72 -15.39
CA ILE A 162 5.38 18.41 -14.10
C ILE A 162 4.21 17.84 -13.30
N SER A 163 4.47 17.34 -12.10
CA SER A 163 3.44 17.04 -11.10
C SER A 163 3.20 18.30 -10.26
N PHE A 164 1.95 18.53 -9.86
CA PHE A 164 1.60 19.60 -8.95
C PHE A 164 0.52 19.23 -7.96
N ILE A 165 0.54 19.91 -6.82
CA ILE A 165 -0.48 19.83 -5.77
C ILE A 165 -0.78 21.24 -5.30
N LEU A 166 -2.04 21.65 -5.39
CA LEU A 166 -2.58 22.88 -4.84
C LEU A 166 -3.41 22.55 -3.60
N TYR A 167 -2.97 23.04 -2.46
CA TYR A 167 -3.61 22.79 -1.17
C TYR A 167 -4.77 23.76 -0.92
N LEU A 168 -5.92 23.16 -0.60
CA LEU A 168 -7.19 23.81 -0.30
C LEU A 168 -7.62 23.52 1.14
N VAL A 169 -6.66 23.24 2.05
CA VAL A 169 -6.93 23.18 3.50
C VAL A 169 -7.55 24.49 3.99
N LEU A 170 -8.17 24.49 5.16
CA LEU A 170 -8.70 25.74 5.74
C LEU A 170 -7.57 26.74 5.99
N ASP A 171 -7.88 28.04 5.82
CA ASP A 171 -7.01 29.11 6.28
C ASP A 171 -7.18 29.36 7.78
N GLU A 172 -8.40 29.18 8.31
CA GLU A 172 -8.71 29.25 9.73
C GLU A 172 -9.66 28.12 10.17
N PRO A 173 -9.27 27.26 11.14
CA PRO A 173 -7.92 27.17 11.69
C PRO A 173 -6.93 26.71 10.62
N ALA A 174 -5.73 27.30 10.63
CA ALA A 174 -4.65 26.87 9.74
C ALA A 174 -4.22 25.43 10.05
N TRP A 175 -3.85 24.69 9.00
CA TRP A 175 -3.31 23.33 9.13
C TRP A 175 -2.05 23.32 10.01
N GLN A 176 -1.96 22.35 10.91
CA GLN A 176 -0.81 22.17 11.80
C GLN A 176 0.03 21.00 11.30
N PRO A 177 1.37 21.09 11.28
CA PRO A 177 2.23 19.97 10.87
C PRO A 177 1.94 18.67 11.62
N GLU A 178 1.57 18.74 12.90
CA GLU A 178 1.26 17.58 13.74
C GLU A 178 -0.05 16.88 13.35
N TRP A 179 -0.86 17.47 12.46
CA TRP A 179 -2.04 16.82 11.89
C TRP A 179 -1.69 15.84 10.75
N GLY A 180 -0.41 15.76 10.37
CA GLY A 180 0.08 14.93 9.29
C GLY A 180 -0.26 15.49 7.91
N GLY A 181 -0.34 14.62 6.90
CA GLY A 181 -0.66 15.03 5.54
C GLY A 181 0.46 15.78 4.80
N ALA A 182 1.69 15.79 5.32
CA ALA A 182 2.81 16.42 4.64
C ALA A 182 3.14 15.70 3.32
N LEU A 183 3.58 16.47 2.32
CA LEU A 183 4.27 15.91 1.16
C LEU A 183 5.71 15.59 1.56
N GLU A 184 6.10 14.34 1.45
CA GLU A 184 7.43 13.85 1.80
C GLU A 184 8.24 13.56 0.54
N LEU A 185 9.47 14.09 0.43
CA LEU A 185 10.35 13.91 -0.72
C LEU A 185 11.58 13.07 -0.35
N TYR A 186 11.87 12.05 -1.17
CA TYR A 186 12.87 11.03 -0.85
C TYR A 186 14.13 11.19 -1.72
N PRO A 187 15.33 11.18 -1.12
CA PRO A 187 16.57 10.98 -1.87
C PRO A 187 16.59 9.62 -2.53
N VAL A 188 17.40 9.50 -3.59
CA VAL A 188 17.69 8.21 -4.22
C VAL A 188 19.14 7.81 -4.03
N LEU A 189 19.36 6.52 -3.84
CA LEU A 189 20.66 5.89 -3.99
C LEU A 189 20.88 5.67 -5.48
N GLU A 190 21.81 6.43 -6.04
CA GLU A 190 22.25 6.29 -7.41
C GLU A 190 23.34 5.20 -7.52
N ALA A 191 23.70 4.87 -8.76
CA ALA A 191 24.88 4.06 -9.05
C ALA A 191 26.16 4.68 -8.43
N ASP A 192 27.00 3.84 -7.84
CA ASP A 192 28.26 4.25 -7.22
C ASP A 192 29.43 3.37 -7.68
N GLU A 193 30.66 3.70 -7.29
CA GLU A 193 31.85 2.91 -7.67
C GLU A 193 31.78 1.44 -7.23
N LYS A 194 30.98 1.12 -6.20
CA LYS A 194 30.81 -0.25 -5.70
C LYS A 194 29.66 -0.98 -6.41
N ASN A 195 28.68 -0.26 -6.93
CA ASN A 195 27.48 -0.77 -7.58
C ASN A 195 27.16 0.11 -8.81
N PRO A 196 27.96 0.03 -9.88
CA PRO A 196 27.83 0.93 -11.04
C PRO A 196 26.54 0.67 -11.84
N ASP A 197 25.94 -0.51 -11.71
CA ASP A 197 24.74 -0.92 -12.45
C ASP A 197 23.45 -0.84 -11.60
N ARG A 198 23.50 -0.23 -10.40
CA ARG A 198 22.34 -0.11 -9.51
C ARG A 198 21.28 0.81 -10.15
N PRO A 199 20.00 0.40 -10.24
CA PRO A 199 18.91 1.32 -10.56
C PRO A 199 18.72 2.33 -9.44
N ASN A 200 18.25 3.53 -9.77
CA ASN A 200 17.96 4.53 -8.75
C ASN A 200 16.86 4.02 -7.81
N VAL A 201 17.18 3.98 -6.52
CA VAL A 201 16.32 3.39 -5.49
C VAL A 201 16.15 4.42 -4.37
N PRO A 202 14.91 4.78 -3.96
CA PRO A 202 14.71 5.73 -2.90
C PRO A 202 15.28 5.20 -1.57
N VAL A 203 15.94 6.06 -0.81
CA VAL A 203 16.30 5.73 0.57
C VAL A 203 15.05 5.62 1.43
N ALA A 204 15.10 4.89 2.54
CA ALA A 204 13.90 4.61 3.35
C ALA A 204 13.27 5.81 4.08
N LYS A 205 13.97 6.95 4.14
CA LYS A 205 13.60 8.13 4.94
C LYS A 205 13.51 9.37 4.06
N PRO A 206 12.45 10.19 4.17
CA PRO A 206 12.40 11.45 3.45
C PRO A 206 13.46 12.42 3.99
N SER A 207 13.90 13.33 3.12
CA SER A 207 14.83 14.40 3.51
C SER A 207 14.16 15.77 3.59
N THR A 208 12.98 15.90 2.98
CA THR A 208 12.18 17.12 2.94
C THR A 208 10.72 16.74 3.19
N CYS A 209 10.06 17.41 4.14
CA CYS A 209 8.64 17.27 4.42
C CYS A 209 7.98 18.65 4.33
N ILE A 210 6.89 18.76 3.57
CA ILE A 210 6.19 20.02 3.29
C ILE A 210 4.75 19.88 3.79
N PRO A 211 4.41 20.42 4.97
CA PRO A 211 3.04 20.45 5.48
C PRO A 211 2.13 21.27 4.56
N PRO A 212 0.87 20.85 4.34
CA PRO A 212 -0.04 21.57 3.47
C PRO A 212 -0.46 22.90 4.11
N ALA A 213 -0.61 23.95 3.30
CA ALA A 213 -1.12 25.24 3.73
C ALA A 213 -2.10 25.82 2.70
N PHE A 214 -3.11 26.58 3.15
CA PHE A 214 -4.09 27.14 2.23
C PHE A 214 -3.42 27.98 1.13
N ASN A 215 -3.83 27.78 -0.13
CA ASN A 215 -3.32 28.49 -1.31
C ASN A 215 -1.85 28.21 -1.65
N GLN A 216 -1.25 27.23 -0.98
CA GLN A 216 0.10 26.76 -1.29
C GLN A 216 0.04 25.77 -2.45
N MET A 217 0.93 25.94 -3.42
CA MET A 217 1.16 24.98 -4.50
C MET A 217 2.58 24.44 -4.42
N VAL A 218 2.73 23.13 -4.51
CA VAL A 218 4.02 22.47 -4.72
C VAL A 218 4.03 21.85 -6.11
N PHE A 219 5.16 21.95 -6.81
CA PHE A 219 5.35 21.27 -8.09
C PHE A 219 6.79 20.82 -8.27
N PHE A 220 6.96 19.76 -9.07
CA PHE A 220 8.26 19.16 -9.39
C PHE A 220 8.20 18.45 -10.74
N GLU A 221 9.38 18.27 -11.35
CA GLU A 221 9.51 17.49 -12.58
C GLU A 221 9.33 15.99 -12.31
N VAL A 222 8.57 15.33 -13.18
CA VAL A 222 8.39 13.86 -13.14
C VAL A 222 9.63 13.22 -13.76
N GLN A 223 10.38 12.48 -12.95
CA GLN A 223 11.67 11.91 -13.31
C GLN A 223 11.68 10.41 -12.98
N PRO A 224 11.70 9.52 -14.00
CA PRO A 224 11.77 8.07 -13.84
C PRO A 224 12.85 7.66 -12.83
N GLY A 225 12.44 7.00 -11.74
CA GLY A 225 13.35 6.53 -10.69
C GLY A 225 14.01 7.64 -9.84
N HIS A 226 13.51 8.88 -9.85
CA HIS A 226 14.05 9.97 -9.03
C HIS A 226 13.01 10.74 -8.22
N SER A 227 11.85 11.07 -8.81
CA SER A 227 10.83 11.94 -8.19
C SER A 227 9.97 11.22 -7.12
N PHE A 228 10.61 10.42 -6.26
CA PHE A 228 9.94 9.63 -5.24
C PHE A 228 9.38 10.50 -4.10
N HIS A 229 8.08 10.35 -3.84
CA HIS A 229 7.37 11.08 -2.81
C HIS A 229 6.21 10.27 -2.22
N SER A 230 5.72 10.71 -1.06
CA SER A 230 4.51 10.20 -0.40
C SER A 230 3.70 11.33 0.22
N VAL A 231 2.46 11.03 0.60
CA VAL A 231 1.63 11.85 1.48
C VAL A 231 1.58 11.15 2.84
N GLU A 232 2.20 11.78 3.84
CA GLU A 232 2.14 11.35 5.24
C GLU A 232 0.67 11.19 5.67
N GLU A 233 0.39 10.19 6.51
CA GLU A 233 -0.96 9.94 7.02
C GLU A 233 -1.53 11.18 7.72
N VAL A 234 -2.80 11.51 7.43
CA VAL A 234 -3.54 12.51 8.19
C VAL A 234 -4.01 11.89 9.49
N VAL A 235 -3.65 12.49 10.63
CA VAL A 235 -3.79 11.88 11.97
C VAL A 235 -4.68 12.67 12.92
N VAL A 236 -5.21 13.80 12.47
CA VAL A 236 -6.15 14.62 13.23
C VAL A 236 -7.58 14.07 13.09
N HIS A 237 -8.29 13.94 14.21
CA HIS A 237 -9.66 13.40 14.23
C HIS A 237 -10.71 14.30 13.54
N GLY A 238 -10.37 15.58 13.31
CA GLY A 238 -11.20 16.54 12.61
C GLY A 238 -12.58 16.79 13.24
N ASP A 239 -13.48 17.43 12.48
CA ASP A 239 -14.88 17.66 12.87
C ASP A 239 -15.89 16.76 12.15
N GLY A 240 -15.41 15.84 11.30
CA GLY A 240 -16.22 14.94 10.48
C GLY A 240 -17.03 15.63 9.39
N GLN A 241 -16.86 16.94 9.18
CA GLN A 241 -17.53 17.67 8.09
C GLN A 241 -16.67 17.62 6.84
N LYS A 242 -17.31 17.43 5.70
CA LYS A 242 -16.64 17.42 4.40
C LYS A 242 -15.94 18.75 4.15
N GLY A 243 -14.63 18.68 3.91
CA GLY A 243 -13.79 19.86 3.84
C GLY A 243 -13.79 20.74 5.10
N GLY A 244 -14.17 20.22 6.26
CA GLY A 244 -14.11 20.91 7.55
C GLY A 244 -12.71 20.85 8.18
N VAL A 245 -12.64 20.97 9.50
CA VAL A 245 -11.39 20.82 10.24
C VAL A 245 -10.90 19.38 10.13
N GLY A 246 -9.62 19.20 9.80
CA GLY A 246 -9.01 17.89 9.59
C GLY A 246 -9.18 17.29 8.20
N ALA A 247 -9.93 17.94 7.31
CA ALA A 247 -10.03 17.54 5.91
C ALA A 247 -8.92 18.20 5.07
N ARG A 248 -7.94 17.41 4.64
CA ARG A 248 -6.89 17.86 3.71
C ARG A 248 -7.38 17.77 2.27
N VAL A 249 -8.05 18.83 1.83
CA VAL A 249 -8.52 18.97 0.45
C VAL A 249 -7.38 19.49 -0.43
N SER A 250 -7.19 18.87 -1.60
CA SER A 250 -6.23 19.33 -2.61
C SER A 250 -6.74 19.13 -4.03
N LEU A 251 -6.26 19.97 -4.93
CA LEU A 251 -6.25 19.70 -6.37
C LEU A 251 -4.86 19.23 -6.75
N SER A 252 -4.75 18.04 -7.31
CA SER A 252 -3.49 17.49 -7.83
C SER A 252 -3.62 17.26 -9.32
N GLY A 253 -2.49 17.27 -10.03
CA GLY A 253 -2.53 17.01 -11.46
C GLY A 253 -1.16 17.08 -12.10
N TRP A 254 -1.17 16.96 -13.42
CA TRP A 254 0.04 16.98 -14.22
C TRP A 254 -0.06 17.96 -15.39
N PHE A 255 1.07 18.56 -15.72
CA PHE A 255 1.30 19.14 -17.03
C PHE A 255 2.03 18.12 -17.90
N HIS A 256 1.48 17.87 -19.08
CA HIS A 256 2.04 16.90 -20.03
C HIS A 256 3.02 17.54 -20.99
N LYS A 257 3.87 16.69 -21.59
CA LYS A 257 4.57 17.04 -22.84
C LYS A 257 3.54 17.46 -23.91
N PRO A 258 3.87 18.38 -24.84
CA PRO A 258 2.96 18.78 -25.90
C PRO A 258 2.47 17.57 -26.70
N VAL A 259 1.25 17.64 -27.22
CA VAL A 259 0.67 16.59 -28.07
C VAL A 259 0.70 17.00 -29.55
N GLU A 260 0.35 16.09 -30.46
CA GLU A 260 0.31 16.38 -31.90
C GLU A 260 -0.54 17.62 -32.20
N GLY A 261 0.06 18.57 -32.94
CA GLY A 261 -0.56 19.86 -33.26
C GLY A 261 -0.23 21.01 -32.29
N GLU A 262 0.42 20.75 -31.17
CA GLU A 262 0.91 21.79 -30.25
C GLU A 262 2.37 22.19 -30.52
N GLU A 263 2.71 23.43 -30.14
CA GLU A 263 4.08 23.94 -30.25
C GLU A 263 5.03 23.15 -29.36
N GLY A 264 6.15 22.70 -29.93
CA GLY A 264 7.14 21.90 -29.21
C GLY A 264 6.82 20.41 -29.09
N TYR A 265 5.86 19.89 -29.88
CA TYR A 265 5.66 18.45 -30.01
C TYR A 265 6.84 17.78 -30.72
N GLU A 266 7.45 16.79 -30.07
CA GLU A 266 8.63 16.08 -30.56
C GLU A 266 8.31 14.69 -31.15
N GLY A 267 7.03 14.31 -31.21
CA GLY A 267 6.59 12.96 -31.61
C GLY A 267 6.34 12.02 -30.43
N SER A 268 5.69 10.88 -30.70
CA SER A 268 5.44 9.81 -29.72
C SER A 268 6.55 8.74 -29.69
N GLU A 269 7.50 8.80 -30.63
CA GLU A 269 8.62 7.86 -30.71
C GLU A 269 9.63 8.12 -29.58
N GLY A 270 9.70 7.20 -28.61
CA GLY A 270 10.80 7.14 -27.65
C GLY A 270 10.43 7.07 -26.17
N PHE A 271 9.16 7.26 -25.78
CA PHE A 271 8.75 7.14 -24.37
C PHE A 271 7.90 5.90 -24.13
N GLN A 272 8.54 4.74 -24.07
CA GLN A 272 8.01 3.54 -23.42
C GLN A 272 8.73 3.38 -22.08
N ALA A 273 8.51 4.30 -21.15
CA ALA A 273 8.84 4.00 -19.77
C ALA A 273 7.88 2.89 -19.34
N LYS A 274 8.40 1.67 -19.14
CA LYS A 274 7.67 0.68 -18.33
C LYS A 274 7.41 1.35 -16.99
N SER A 275 6.15 1.37 -16.54
CA SER A 275 5.78 1.89 -15.24
C SER A 275 6.71 1.28 -14.18
N SER A 276 7.29 2.12 -13.31
CA SER A 276 8.07 1.66 -12.15
C SER A 276 7.26 0.63 -11.35
N LEU A 277 5.94 0.84 -11.27
CA LEU A 277 4.92 -0.03 -10.65
C LEU A 277 4.85 -1.44 -11.27
N GLN A 278 4.92 -1.57 -12.60
CA GLN A 278 4.91 -2.87 -13.29
C GLN A 278 6.21 -3.67 -13.08
N GLN A 279 7.31 -3.02 -12.71
CA GLN A 279 8.56 -3.69 -12.34
C GLN A 279 8.56 -4.19 -10.88
N LEU A 280 7.68 -3.66 -10.02
CA LEU A 280 7.60 -3.99 -8.59
C LEU A 280 7.06 -5.40 -8.34
N TYR A 281 6.10 -5.83 -9.15
CA TYR A 281 5.41 -7.11 -8.95
C TYR A 281 6.31 -8.33 -9.23
N ALA A 282 7.39 -8.21 -10.00
CA ALA A 282 8.14 -9.36 -10.53
C ALA A 282 9.48 -9.67 -9.82
N THR A 283 9.83 -9.02 -8.70
CA THR A 283 11.19 -9.12 -8.14
C THR A 283 11.24 -9.74 -6.74
N SER A 284 11.94 -10.87 -6.60
CA SER A 284 12.41 -11.34 -5.30
C SER A 284 13.45 -10.37 -4.73
N LEU A 285 13.18 -9.80 -3.56
CA LEU A 285 14.01 -8.73 -2.96
C LEU A 285 15.32 -9.24 -2.35
N SER A 286 15.41 -10.54 -2.10
CA SER A 286 16.58 -11.19 -1.53
C SER A 286 16.73 -12.60 -2.07
N ALA A 287 17.97 -13.02 -2.33
CA ALA A 287 18.23 -14.39 -2.71
C ALA A 287 17.85 -15.35 -1.57
N PRO A 288 17.15 -16.45 -1.86
CA PRO A 288 16.78 -17.44 -0.86
C PRO A 288 18.01 -18.19 -0.35
N THR A 289 17.99 -18.52 0.94
CA THR A 289 19.00 -19.35 1.59
C THR A 289 18.58 -20.80 1.47
N ARG A 290 19.44 -21.64 0.87
CA ARG A 290 19.19 -23.09 0.77
C ARG A 290 19.51 -23.79 2.08
N TYR A 291 18.73 -24.82 2.40
CA TYR A 291 19.12 -25.75 3.47
C TYR A 291 20.42 -26.48 3.10
N GLU A 292 21.33 -26.61 4.07
CA GLU A 292 22.62 -27.31 3.86
C GLU A 292 22.43 -28.80 3.60
N GLU A 293 21.48 -29.43 4.32
CA GLU A 293 21.10 -30.82 4.17
C GLU A 293 19.63 -30.91 3.77
N GLN A 294 19.34 -31.69 2.72
CA GLN A 294 17.96 -31.95 2.31
C GLN A 294 17.33 -33.00 3.22
N LEU A 295 16.02 -32.87 3.45
CA LEU A 295 15.25 -33.89 4.16
C LEU A 295 15.27 -35.21 3.38
N PRO A 296 15.35 -36.37 4.08
CA PRO A 296 15.32 -37.66 3.42
C PRO A 296 13.94 -37.94 2.81
N LEU A 297 13.93 -38.71 1.72
CA LEU A 297 12.72 -39.25 1.10
C LEU A 297 12.50 -40.71 1.54
N PRO A 298 11.24 -41.16 1.76
CA PRO A 298 10.00 -40.37 1.74
C PRO A 298 9.96 -39.33 2.87
N LEU A 299 9.19 -38.25 2.69
CA LEU A 299 9.13 -37.18 3.70
C LEU A 299 8.64 -37.72 5.05
N PRO A 300 9.12 -37.12 6.15
CA PRO A 300 8.67 -37.49 7.47
C PRO A 300 7.18 -37.16 7.65
N THR A 301 6.39 -38.16 8.04
CA THR A 301 5.03 -37.95 8.57
C THR A 301 5.06 -37.46 10.04
N LEU A 302 6.22 -37.51 10.67
CA LEU A 302 6.48 -36.93 11.99
C LEU A 302 7.98 -36.57 12.06
N PRO A 303 8.37 -35.44 12.69
CA PRO A 303 9.77 -35.14 12.92
C PRO A 303 10.49 -36.26 13.69
N SER A 304 11.80 -36.42 13.48
CA SER A 304 12.58 -37.45 14.16
C SER A 304 12.64 -37.23 15.67
N SER A 305 13.09 -38.22 16.45
CA SER A 305 13.25 -38.04 17.89
C SER A 305 14.21 -36.88 18.24
N ALA A 306 15.28 -36.71 17.45
CA ALA A 306 16.24 -35.64 17.63
C ALA A 306 15.63 -34.27 17.32
N ASP A 307 14.84 -34.18 16.24
CA ASP A 307 14.11 -32.96 15.89
C ASP A 307 13.08 -32.62 16.97
N LEU A 308 12.32 -33.61 17.45
CA LEU A 308 11.35 -33.41 18.53
C LEU A 308 12.02 -32.95 19.83
N ASP A 309 13.20 -33.46 20.17
CA ASP A 309 13.96 -33.02 21.34
C ASP A 309 14.41 -31.56 21.21
N TYR A 310 14.74 -31.11 19.99
CA TYR A 310 15.04 -29.71 19.70
C TYR A 310 13.79 -28.80 19.74
N LEU A 311 12.66 -29.25 19.19
CA LEU A 311 11.43 -28.46 19.06
C LEU A 311 10.66 -28.31 20.37
N ARG A 312 10.60 -29.35 21.22
CA ARG A 312 9.82 -29.39 22.47
C ARG A 312 10.04 -28.22 23.44
N PRO A 313 11.27 -27.73 23.70
CA PRO A 313 11.45 -26.59 24.58
C PRO A 313 10.95 -25.27 23.96
N LEU A 314 10.78 -25.21 22.64
CA LEU A 314 10.46 -23.98 21.90
C LEU A 314 8.97 -23.88 21.54
N LEU A 315 8.33 -25.01 21.25
CA LEU A 315 6.97 -25.09 20.71
C LEU A 315 5.98 -25.65 21.71
N ASN A 316 4.70 -25.33 21.51
CA ASN A 316 3.60 -25.94 22.24
C ASN A 316 3.55 -27.46 21.94
N PRO A 317 3.68 -28.33 22.96
CA PRO A 317 3.77 -29.78 22.77
C PRO A 317 2.57 -30.41 22.06
N ALA A 318 1.41 -29.75 22.04
CA ALA A 318 0.22 -30.24 21.33
C ALA A 318 0.49 -30.43 19.82
N TYR A 319 1.26 -29.52 19.21
CA TYR A 319 1.61 -29.54 17.78
C TYR A 319 2.70 -30.55 17.42
N LEU A 320 3.25 -31.27 18.40
CA LEU A 320 4.33 -32.24 18.22
C LEU A 320 3.86 -33.69 18.39
N THR A 321 2.54 -33.92 18.37
CA THR A 321 1.95 -35.26 18.48
C THR A 321 1.49 -35.75 17.12
N SER A 322 1.71 -37.05 16.82
CA SER A 322 1.28 -37.67 15.55
C SER A 322 -0.18 -37.37 15.23
N LYS A 323 -1.09 -37.56 16.19
CA LYS A 323 -2.51 -37.33 16.00
C LYS A 323 -2.84 -35.91 15.54
N VAL A 324 -2.20 -34.89 16.13
CA VAL A 324 -2.46 -33.49 15.78
C VAL A 324 -1.81 -33.16 14.43
N ILE A 325 -0.59 -33.63 14.19
CA ILE A 325 0.10 -33.42 12.91
C ILE A 325 -0.68 -34.07 11.75
N ASP A 326 -1.19 -35.29 11.92
CA ASP A 326 -1.99 -35.97 10.89
C ASP A 326 -3.29 -35.21 10.58
N LEU A 327 -3.96 -34.67 11.62
CA LEU A 327 -5.15 -33.83 11.45
C LEU A 327 -4.84 -32.54 10.69
N LEU A 328 -3.78 -31.82 11.10
CA LEU A 328 -3.39 -30.57 10.48
C LEU A 328 -2.90 -30.77 9.04
N ARG A 329 -2.20 -31.86 8.76
CA ARG A 329 -1.81 -32.23 7.39
C ARG A 329 -3.02 -32.44 6.50
N ALA A 330 -4.01 -33.20 6.97
CA ALA A 330 -5.25 -33.40 6.21
C ALA A 330 -5.96 -32.07 5.94
N GLN A 331 -6.01 -31.17 6.93
CA GLN A 331 -6.58 -29.83 6.75
C GLN A 331 -5.78 -28.98 5.75
N PHE A 332 -4.45 -29.00 5.80
CA PHE A 332 -3.62 -28.26 4.86
C PHE A 332 -3.79 -28.75 3.42
N VAL A 333 -3.89 -30.07 3.22
CA VAL A 333 -4.16 -30.65 1.88
C VAL A 333 -5.51 -30.18 1.32
N GLU A 334 -6.52 -29.98 2.17
CA GLU A 334 -7.84 -29.51 1.76
C GLU A 334 -7.88 -27.99 1.52
N GLN A 335 -7.22 -27.20 2.37
CA GLN A 335 -7.40 -25.75 2.44
C GLN A 335 -6.22 -24.94 1.90
N SER A 336 -5.08 -25.57 1.61
CA SER A 336 -3.82 -24.93 1.24
C SER A 336 -3.31 -23.86 2.23
N HIS A 337 -3.88 -23.80 3.43
CA HIS A 337 -3.43 -22.95 4.51
C HIS A 337 -3.73 -23.56 5.88
N LEU A 338 -2.98 -23.13 6.90
CA LEU A 338 -3.19 -23.46 8.30
C LEU A 338 -2.99 -22.22 9.16
N VAL A 339 -3.73 -22.15 10.27
CA VAL A 339 -3.53 -21.13 11.30
C VAL A 339 -3.55 -21.79 12.67
N LEU A 340 -2.43 -21.70 13.39
CA LEU A 340 -2.17 -22.39 14.66
C LEU A 340 -1.99 -21.36 15.77
N ALA A 341 -2.93 -21.33 16.72
CA ALA A 341 -2.89 -20.45 17.88
C ALA A 341 -1.97 -21.02 18.98
N ASP A 342 -1.43 -20.14 19.82
CA ASP A 342 -0.55 -20.51 20.94
C ASP A 342 0.61 -21.44 20.50
N PHE A 343 1.26 -21.10 19.39
CA PHE A 343 2.25 -21.95 18.73
C PHE A 343 3.54 -22.17 19.54
N LEU A 344 4.10 -21.10 20.10
CA LEU A 344 5.28 -21.15 20.97
C LEU A 344 4.94 -21.76 22.33
N ALA A 345 5.95 -22.35 22.98
CA ALA A 345 5.83 -22.82 24.35
C ALA A 345 5.41 -21.67 25.29
N PRO A 346 4.49 -21.89 26.25
CA PRO A 346 3.96 -20.83 27.10
C PRO A 346 5.03 -20.00 27.86
N SER A 347 6.13 -20.63 28.27
CA SER A 347 7.23 -19.92 28.94
C SER A 347 7.91 -18.89 28.04
N ILE A 348 8.12 -19.23 26.77
CA ILE A 348 8.75 -18.35 25.78
C ILE A 348 7.76 -17.27 25.37
N ALA A 349 6.52 -17.65 25.07
CA ALA A 349 5.48 -16.69 24.69
C ALA A 349 5.29 -15.62 25.77
N ASN A 350 5.11 -16.01 27.04
CA ASN A 350 4.88 -15.04 28.12
C ASN A 350 6.08 -14.10 28.35
N GLU A 351 7.32 -14.61 28.27
CA GLU A 351 8.52 -13.76 28.40
C GLU A 351 8.60 -12.77 27.22
N LEU A 352 8.40 -13.27 25.99
CA LEU A 352 8.48 -12.47 24.79
C LEU A 352 7.41 -11.38 24.74
N GLU A 353 6.17 -11.69 25.14
CA GLU A 353 5.07 -10.72 25.17
C GLU A 353 5.39 -9.54 26.10
N GLY A 354 5.91 -9.83 27.30
CA GLY A 354 6.32 -8.80 28.25
C GLY A 354 7.41 -7.89 27.69
N LEU A 355 8.44 -8.48 27.09
CA LEU A 355 9.56 -7.74 26.50
C LEU A 355 9.15 -6.88 25.28
N ILE A 356 8.26 -7.40 24.43
CA ILE A 356 7.71 -6.64 23.30
C ILE A 356 6.87 -5.46 23.81
N ARG A 357 5.99 -5.67 24.81
CA ARG A 357 5.21 -4.59 25.42
C ARG A 357 6.08 -3.51 26.02
N GLU A 358 7.15 -3.87 26.72
CA GLU A 358 8.11 -2.91 27.27
C GLU A 358 8.78 -2.08 26.16
N ARG A 359 9.13 -2.72 25.04
CA ARG A 359 9.73 -2.04 23.88
C ARG A 359 8.74 -1.14 23.13
N ASP A 360 7.48 -1.52 23.05
CA ASP A 360 6.43 -0.71 22.42
C ASP A 360 6.03 0.47 23.30
N ALA A 361 5.95 0.29 24.63
CA ALA A 361 5.57 1.35 25.56
C ALA A 361 6.45 2.60 25.45
N GLU A 362 7.74 2.45 25.09
CA GLU A 362 8.64 3.58 24.85
C GLU A 362 8.25 4.38 23.60
N MET A 363 7.86 3.71 22.51
CA MET A 363 7.43 4.35 21.26
C MET A 363 6.03 4.97 21.39
N GLU A 364 5.16 4.35 22.18
CA GLU A 364 3.77 4.78 22.37
C GLU A 364 3.65 6.03 23.26
N LYS A 365 4.73 6.41 23.95
CA LYS A 365 4.73 7.56 24.84
C LYS A 365 4.43 8.84 24.07
N ASP A 366 3.41 9.57 24.55
CA ASP A 366 2.96 10.85 23.98
C ASP A 366 2.55 10.75 22.49
N ARG A 367 2.23 9.53 22.00
CA ARG A 367 1.86 9.30 20.59
C ARG A 367 0.36 9.46 20.34
N ARG A 368 -0.49 8.89 21.18
CA ARG A 368 -1.96 8.87 20.98
C ARG A 368 -2.69 9.92 21.80
N GLY A 369 -3.76 10.49 21.22
CA GLY A 369 -4.69 11.37 21.94
C GLY A 369 -4.09 12.72 22.35
N VAL A 370 -3.14 13.24 21.58
CA VAL A 370 -2.50 14.53 21.81
C VAL A 370 -3.43 15.65 21.37
N THR A 371 -3.41 16.79 22.07
CA THR A 371 -4.20 17.97 21.69
C THR A 371 -3.35 18.99 20.96
N VAL A 372 -3.69 19.29 19.71
CA VAL A 372 -3.05 20.31 18.88
C VAL A 372 -4.11 21.28 18.38
N ASN A 373 -3.97 22.56 18.73
CA ASN A 373 -4.91 23.63 18.37
C ASN A 373 -6.39 23.30 18.68
N GLY A 374 -6.65 22.65 19.82
CA GLY A 374 -8.00 22.26 20.25
C GLY A 374 -8.56 21.00 19.58
N GLN A 375 -7.82 20.37 18.67
CA GLN A 375 -8.17 19.08 18.05
C GLN A 375 -7.38 17.95 18.68
N THR A 376 -8.01 16.79 18.81
CA THR A 376 -7.30 15.56 19.20
C THR A 376 -6.63 14.96 17.96
N THR A 377 -5.40 14.48 18.11
CA THR A 377 -4.61 13.87 17.04
C THR A 377 -3.76 12.73 17.60
N ASN A 378 -3.26 11.88 16.71
CA ASN A 378 -2.09 11.04 16.99
C ASN A 378 -0.83 11.72 16.44
N ASN A 379 0.34 11.34 16.92
CA ASN A 379 1.62 11.77 16.38
C ASN A 379 2.19 10.68 15.47
N ILE A 380 2.62 11.07 14.27
CA ILE A 380 3.49 10.23 13.46
C ILE A 380 4.87 10.20 14.13
N PRO A 381 5.41 9.02 14.47
CA PRO A 381 6.72 8.93 15.07
C PRO A 381 7.79 9.38 14.06
N PRO A 382 8.94 9.90 14.52
CA PRO A 382 10.06 10.19 13.61
C PRO A 382 10.42 8.94 12.79
N HIS A 383 10.79 9.12 11.52
CA HIS A 383 11.16 8.01 10.63
C HIS A 383 12.30 7.12 11.17
N THR A 384 13.09 7.62 12.12
CA THR A 384 14.16 6.89 12.82
C THR A 384 13.70 6.14 14.07
N ALA A 385 12.42 6.23 14.45
CA ALA A 385 11.90 5.61 15.66
C ALA A 385 12.11 4.09 15.62
N GLY A 386 12.59 3.52 16.72
CA GLY A 386 12.85 2.08 16.87
C GLY A 386 14.11 1.56 16.15
N GLU A 387 14.83 2.38 15.39
CA GLU A 387 16.18 2.04 14.93
C GLU A 387 17.10 1.86 16.14
N ASP A 388 17.87 0.77 16.17
CA ASP A 388 18.80 0.44 17.24
C ASP A 388 19.93 -0.43 16.69
N GLU A 389 20.92 0.22 16.08
CA GLU A 389 22.09 -0.45 15.51
C GLU A 389 22.82 -1.33 16.54
N ARG A 390 22.78 -0.96 17.83
CA ARG A 390 23.45 -1.70 18.89
C ARG A 390 22.81 -3.07 19.11
N ASN A 391 21.48 -3.15 19.09
CA ASN A 391 20.75 -4.41 19.20
C ASN A 391 20.46 -5.05 17.84
N GLY A 392 20.76 -4.37 16.74
CA GLY A 392 20.69 -4.88 15.37
C GLY A 392 19.38 -4.57 14.67
N TRP A 393 18.60 -3.59 15.12
CA TRP A 393 17.38 -3.14 14.47
C TRP A 393 17.69 -2.02 13.48
N ALA A 394 17.29 -2.21 12.22
CA ALA A 394 17.47 -1.24 11.15
C ALA A 394 16.23 -1.17 10.25
N VAL A 395 16.01 -0.02 9.62
CA VAL A 395 14.93 0.13 8.62
C VAL A 395 15.31 -0.63 7.35
N VAL A 396 14.41 -1.49 6.91
CA VAL A 396 14.44 -2.17 5.63
C VAL A 396 13.58 -1.40 4.63
N GLY A 397 14.10 -1.26 3.42
CA GLY A 397 13.42 -0.63 2.29
C GLY A 397 13.50 -1.50 1.03
N PRO A 398 13.38 -0.89 -0.16
CA PRO A 398 13.12 0.53 -0.40
C PRO A 398 11.63 0.90 -0.26
N PRO A 399 11.28 2.15 0.08
CA PRO A 399 9.93 2.52 0.51
C PRO A 399 8.88 2.42 -0.60
N HIS A 400 9.25 2.54 -1.87
CA HIS A 400 8.34 2.25 -2.99
C HIS A 400 7.96 0.76 -3.13
N LEU A 401 8.42 -0.10 -2.22
CA LEU A 401 8.12 -1.55 -2.16
C LEU A 401 7.74 -1.99 -0.75
N GLN A 402 8.50 -1.55 0.25
CA GLN A 402 8.33 -1.94 1.64
C GLN A 402 9.03 -0.96 2.56
N ARG A 403 8.53 -0.84 3.78
CA ARG A 403 9.23 -0.18 4.88
C ARG A 403 8.87 -0.88 6.19
N TYR A 404 9.86 -1.37 6.92
CA TYR A 404 9.69 -1.92 8.26
C TYR A 404 11.04 -1.95 8.99
N LEU A 405 11.04 -2.15 10.30
CA LEU A 405 12.26 -2.49 11.03
C LEU A 405 12.51 -3.99 10.96
N ALA A 406 13.75 -4.40 10.69
CA ALA A 406 14.17 -5.80 10.80
C ALA A 406 15.31 -5.95 11.80
N LEU A 407 15.30 -7.08 12.52
CA LEU A 407 16.39 -7.49 13.39
C LEU A 407 17.44 -8.28 12.59
N SER A 408 18.70 -7.85 12.68
CA SER A 408 19.82 -8.60 12.11
C SER A 408 19.89 -10.01 12.69
N PRO A 409 20.01 -11.06 11.84
CA PRO A 409 20.06 -12.45 12.28
C PRO A 409 21.30 -12.77 13.11
N SER A 410 22.37 -11.96 12.99
CA SER A 410 23.59 -12.09 13.77
C SER A 410 23.84 -10.87 14.66
N SER A 411 24.44 -11.10 15.83
CA SER A 411 24.96 -10.02 16.67
C SER A 411 26.26 -9.49 16.07
N SER A 412 26.45 -8.17 16.01
CA SER A 412 27.75 -7.62 15.60
C SER A 412 28.84 -8.08 16.58
N ALA A 413 29.97 -8.57 16.08
CA ALA A 413 31.08 -9.05 16.90
C ALA A 413 31.71 -7.95 17.80
N SER A 414 31.38 -6.69 17.55
CA SER A 414 31.91 -5.50 18.23
C SER A 414 31.00 -4.92 19.32
N THR A 415 29.78 -5.44 19.53
CA THR A 415 28.83 -4.88 20.50
C THR A 415 28.76 -5.71 21.79
N PRO A 416 28.47 -5.08 22.97
CA PRO A 416 28.15 -5.81 24.20
C PRO A 416 26.97 -6.77 24.00
N ALA A 417 26.76 -7.71 24.92
CA ALA A 417 25.64 -8.66 24.88
C ALA A 417 24.32 -7.96 24.50
N ALA A 418 23.66 -8.47 23.46
CA ALA A 418 22.37 -7.98 22.99
C ALA A 418 21.33 -8.03 24.11
N ASP A 419 20.32 -7.17 24.05
CA ASP A 419 19.22 -7.25 25.00
C ASP A 419 18.48 -8.60 24.94
N ARG A 420 17.70 -8.89 25.98
CA ARG A 420 17.00 -10.17 26.09
C ARG A 420 15.97 -10.37 24.98
N LEU A 421 15.25 -9.32 24.58
CA LEU A 421 14.25 -9.35 23.51
C LEU A 421 14.88 -9.80 22.19
N SER A 422 15.94 -9.13 21.77
CA SER A 422 16.66 -9.40 20.52
C SER A 422 17.36 -10.75 20.56
N THR A 423 17.77 -11.21 21.74
CA THR A 423 18.30 -12.58 21.92
C THR A 423 17.21 -13.62 21.68
N LEU A 424 16.04 -13.47 22.33
CA LEU A 424 14.93 -14.41 22.22
C LEU A 424 14.33 -14.44 20.81
N LEU A 425 14.20 -13.28 20.16
CA LEU A 425 13.75 -13.20 18.76
C LEU A 425 14.74 -13.87 17.80
N ARG A 426 16.06 -13.80 18.06
CA ARG A 426 17.05 -14.56 17.28
C ARG A 426 16.98 -16.06 17.54
N GLU A 427 16.67 -16.49 18.75
CA GLU A 427 16.41 -17.91 19.05
C GLU A 427 15.19 -18.43 18.26
N ILE A 428 14.11 -17.64 18.17
CA ILE A 428 12.92 -17.98 17.37
C ILE A 428 13.22 -17.95 15.87
N HIS A 429 13.99 -16.96 15.40
CA HIS A 429 14.45 -16.92 14.02
C HIS A 429 15.32 -18.15 13.68
N ALA A 430 16.22 -18.55 14.58
CA ALA A 430 17.05 -19.73 14.42
C ALA A 430 16.22 -21.04 14.36
N LEU A 431 15.13 -21.11 15.12
CA LEU A 431 14.13 -22.17 14.98
C LEU A 431 13.58 -22.23 13.55
N PHE A 432 13.13 -21.11 12.98
CA PHE A 432 12.54 -21.06 11.64
C PHE A 432 13.50 -21.51 10.54
N THR A 433 14.80 -21.28 10.74
CA THR A 433 15.85 -21.68 9.80
C THR A 433 16.43 -23.08 10.07
N SER A 434 15.94 -23.80 11.09
CA SER A 434 16.50 -25.09 11.50
C SER A 434 15.98 -26.26 10.65
N SER A 435 16.80 -27.31 10.50
CA SER A 435 16.37 -28.56 9.86
C SER A 435 15.19 -29.23 10.59
N ALA A 436 15.14 -29.12 11.92
CA ALA A 436 14.03 -29.64 12.72
C ALA A 436 12.69 -28.94 12.40
N PHE A 437 12.72 -27.62 12.16
CA PHE A 437 11.53 -26.90 11.71
C PHE A 437 11.18 -27.22 10.25
N ALA A 438 12.17 -27.39 9.37
CA ALA A 438 11.93 -27.89 8.01
C ALA A 438 11.23 -29.26 8.03
N ALA A 439 11.65 -30.18 8.91
CA ALA A 439 10.99 -31.47 9.12
C ALA A 439 9.55 -31.32 9.62
N LEU A 440 9.29 -30.36 10.53
CA LEU A 440 7.93 -30.06 10.99
C LEU A 440 7.06 -29.49 9.86
N LEU A 441 7.57 -28.56 9.05
CA LEU A 441 6.86 -28.03 7.88
C LEU A 441 6.50 -29.16 6.92
N ALA A 442 7.48 -30.01 6.55
CA ALA A 442 7.25 -31.17 5.69
C ALA A 442 6.19 -32.12 6.27
N SER A 443 6.23 -32.37 7.58
CA SER A 443 5.21 -33.18 8.25
C SER A 443 3.82 -32.54 8.25
N LEU A 444 3.71 -31.21 8.29
CA LEU A 444 2.43 -30.50 8.29
C LEU A 444 1.85 -30.30 6.88
N THR A 445 2.69 -30.20 5.85
CA THR A 445 2.24 -29.79 4.51
C THR A 445 2.39 -30.88 3.45
N SER A 446 3.15 -31.94 3.73
CA SER A 446 3.60 -32.93 2.73
C SER A 446 4.44 -32.33 1.59
N LEU A 447 4.99 -31.13 1.79
CA LEU A 447 5.86 -30.46 0.82
C LEU A 447 7.32 -30.51 1.31
N LEU A 448 8.27 -30.67 0.39
CA LEU A 448 9.70 -30.63 0.70
C LEU A 448 10.20 -29.17 0.69
N PRO A 449 10.57 -28.56 1.83
CA PRO A 449 11.17 -27.23 1.85
C PRO A 449 12.63 -27.29 1.41
N THR A 450 13.03 -26.46 0.45
CA THR A 450 14.37 -26.49 -0.17
C THR A 450 15.19 -25.25 0.10
N ALA A 451 14.56 -24.08 0.15
CA ALA A 451 15.18 -22.81 0.47
C ALA A 451 14.17 -21.87 1.14
N TYR A 452 14.66 -20.78 1.73
CA TYR A 452 13.82 -19.82 2.41
C TYR A 452 14.38 -18.39 2.34
N THR A 453 13.48 -17.42 2.43
CA THR A 453 13.79 -16.05 2.88
C THR A 453 13.01 -15.80 4.15
N THR A 454 13.62 -15.21 5.18
CA THR A 454 12.90 -14.93 6.43
C THR A 454 13.49 -13.71 7.14
N ALA A 455 12.65 -13.03 7.92
CA ALA A 455 13.05 -11.91 8.74
C ALA A 455 12.22 -11.86 10.03
N VAL A 456 12.83 -11.34 11.09
CA VAL A 456 12.10 -10.82 12.26
C VAL A 456 11.78 -9.36 11.99
N ARG A 457 10.50 -9.01 11.97
CA ARG A 457 10.04 -7.67 11.58
C ARG A 457 9.27 -6.98 12.70
N ARG A 458 9.34 -5.66 12.70
CA ARG A 458 8.49 -4.75 13.48
C ARG A 458 7.97 -3.66 12.55
N PHE A 459 6.66 -3.55 12.48
CA PHE A 459 5.93 -2.51 11.75
C PHE A 459 5.49 -1.46 12.75
N ARG A 460 5.96 -0.23 12.56
CA ARG A 460 5.70 0.93 13.41
C ARG A 460 4.43 1.65 12.97
N PRO A 461 3.52 2.01 13.89
CA PRO A 461 2.32 2.78 13.57
C PRO A 461 2.68 4.10 12.89
N GLY A 462 2.01 4.41 11.78
CA GLY A 462 2.23 5.63 11.01
C GLY A 462 3.40 5.56 10.03
N LEU A 463 4.08 4.42 9.88
CA LEU A 463 5.29 4.33 9.04
C LEU A 463 5.33 3.09 8.15
N ASP A 464 5.02 1.90 8.66
CA ASP A 464 5.53 0.68 8.03
C ASP A 464 4.46 -0.13 7.28
N TYR A 465 4.88 -0.81 6.21
CA TYR A 465 4.04 -1.52 5.24
C TYR A 465 4.89 -2.43 4.32
N SER A 466 4.23 -3.28 3.55
CA SER A 466 4.74 -3.74 2.25
C SER A 466 3.67 -3.58 1.17
N LEU A 467 4.08 -3.49 -0.09
CA LEU A 467 3.17 -3.48 -1.24
C LEU A 467 2.96 -4.89 -1.80
N ALA A 468 1.89 -5.07 -2.58
CA ALA A 468 1.50 -6.34 -3.18
C ALA A 468 2.61 -6.90 -4.08
N ARG A 469 3.04 -8.14 -3.82
CA ARG A 469 4.09 -8.83 -4.58
C ARG A 469 3.81 -10.32 -4.73
N GLY A 470 4.18 -10.90 -5.86
CA GLY A 470 4.03 -12.33 -6.14
C GLY A 470 4.77 -12.75 -7.39
N GLU A 471 5.09 -14.04 -7.53
CA GLU A 471 5.70 -14.53 -8.76
C GLU A 471 4.70 -14.48 -9.91
N SER A 472 5.12 -14.06 -11.10
CA SER A 472 4.22 -14.06 -12.26
C SER A 472 3.91 -15.49 -12.69
N ALA A 473 2.63 -15.80 -12.88
CA ALA A 473 2.19 -17.08 -13.46
C ALA A 473 2.69 -17.29 -14.90
N SER A 474 3.15 -16.24 -15.58
CA SER A 474 3.67 -16.31 -16.95
C SER A 474 5.15 -16.73 -17.05
N GLU A 475 5.88 -16.75 -15.93
CA GLU A 475 7.29 -17.14 -15.90
C GLU A 475 7.44 -18.67 -16.00
N PRO A 476 8.30 -19.20 -16.90
CA PRO A 476 8.41 -20.66 -17.14
C PRO A 476 8.84 -21.48 -15.92
N ASP A 477 9.58 -20.86 -15.00
CA ASP A 477 10.14 -21.49 -13.80
C ASP A 477 9.37 -21.11 -12.53
N ALA A 478 8.19 -20.47 -12.64
CA ALA A 478 7.40 -20.05 -11.49
C ALA A 478 6.92 -21.26 -10.66
N GLN A 479 7.11 -21.20 -9.35
CA GLN A 479 6.74 -22.29 -8.44
C GLN A 479 5.89 -21.77 -7.30
N ALA A 480 5.00 -22.63 -6.79
CA ALA A 480 4.27 -22.32 -5.57
C ALA A 480 5.25 -22.13 -4.39
N LYS A 481 4.97 -21.16 -3.55
CA LYS A 481 5.74 -20.87 -2.34
C LYS A 481 4.91 -21.12 -1.11
N LEU A 482 5.56 -21.54 -0.04
CA LEU A 482 4.94 -21.64 1.27
C LEU A 482 5.27 -20.38 2.08
N ASP A 483 4.30 -19.49 2.26
CA ASP A 483 4.43 -18.37 3.18
C ASP A 483 4.23 -18.88 4.61
N VAL A 484 5.19 -18.58 5.48
CA VAL A 484 5.16 -19.00 6.89
C VAL A 484 5.38 -17.79 7.78
N GLY A 485 4.42 -17.49 8.66
CA GLY A 485 4.50 -16.33 9.55
C GLY A 485 4.04 -16.64 10.96
N LEU A 486 4.78 -16.15 11.94
CA LEU A 486 4.41 -16.16 13.36
C LEU A 486 4.10 -14.73 13.79
N GLY A 487 2.82 -14.46 13.99
CA GLY A 487 2.35 -13.23 14.60
C GLY A 487 2.77 -13.14 16.05
N LEU A 488 3.38 -12.01 16.42
CA LEU A 488 3.86 -11.68 17.76
C LEU A 488 3.33 -10.31 18.21
N THR A 489 2.21 -9.87 17.66
CA THR A 489 1.57 -8.60 18.05
C THR A 489 0.85 -8.81 19.39
N PRO A 490 1.24 -8.13 20.49
CA PRO A 490 0.70 -8.40 21.82
C PRO A 490 -0.82 -8.24 21.91
N LYS A 491 -1.46 -9.04 22.76
CA LYS A 491 -2.92 -8.96 22.95
C LYS A 491 -3.32 -7.58 23.47
N CYS A 492 -4.41 -7.01 22.97
CA CYS A 492 -4.88 -5.74 23.52
C CYS A 492 -5.43 -5.92 24.94
N GLU A 493 -5.01 -5.05 25.87
CA GLU A 493 -5.52 -5.02 27.25
C GLU A 493 -6.87 -4.30 27.35
N LYS A 494 -7.09 -3.30 26.49
CA LYS A 494 -8.31 -2.48 26.45
C LYS A 494 -9.21 -2.92 25.31
N GLU A 495 -10.51 -2.94 25.55
CA GLU A 495 -11.51 -3.27 24.53
C GLU A 495 -11.49 -2.26 23.37
N SER A 496 -11.39 -0.96 23.68
CA SER A 496 -11.29 0.10 22.66
C SER A 496 -10.08 -0.07 21.73
N ASP A 497 -9.01 -0.70 22.20
CA ASP A 497 -7.83 -0.97 21.36
C ASP A 497 -8.06 -2.22 20.49
N ARG A 498 -8.86 -3.20 20.95
CA ARG A 498 -9.29 -4.35 20.14
C ARG A 498 -10.19 -3.92 18.99
N GLU A 499 -11.17 -3.06 19.29
CA GLU A 499 -12.11 -2.53 18.29
C GLU A 499 -11.39 -1.85 17.12
N VAL A 500 -10.23 -1.20 17.35
CA VAL A 500 -9.42 -0.58 16.28
C VAL A 500 -8.78 -1.61 15.35
N TRP A 501 -8.36 -2.77 15.87
CA TRP A 501 -7.85 -3.88 15.04
C TRP A 501 -8.99 -4.59 14.30
N GLU A 502 -10.06 -4.97 15.04
CA GLU A 502 -11.21 -5.70 14.51
C GLU A 502 -12.00 -4.90 13.47
N GLY A 503 -12.05 -3.57 13.63
CA GLY A 503 -12.66 -2.64 12.67
C GLY A 503 -11.81 -2.37 11.42
N GLY A 504 -10.61 -2.93 11.32
CA GLY A 504 -9.70 -2.75 10.18
C GLY A 504 -8.95 -1.41 10.16
N GLU A 505 -9.29 -0.48 11.04
CA GLU A 505 -8.72 0.88 11.09
C GLU A 505 -7.21 0.89 11.39
N ALA A 506 -6.69 -0.10 12.11
CA ALA A 506 -5.26 -0.21 12.40
C ALA A 506 -4.43 -0.52 11.16
N GLY A 507 -4.99 -1.21 10.16
CA GLY A 507 -4.20 -1.86 9.11
C GLY A 507 -3.25 -2.93 9.67
N GLY A 508 -2.11 -3.16 9.01
CA GLY A 508 -1.16 -4.19 9.40
C GLY A 508 -1.54 -5.63 9.04
N TRP A 509 -2.61 -5.88 8.28
CA TRP A 509 -3.08 -7.23 7.96
C TRP A 509 -2.15 -7.91 6.96
N ASP A 510 -1.93 -9.22 7.09
CA ASP A 510 -1.37 -10.01 5.99
C ASP A 510 -2.49 -10.28 4.98
N VAL A 511 -2.29 -9.91 3.73
CA VAL A 511 -3.29 -9.98 2.67
C VAL A 511 -2.74 -10.78 1.50
N TRP A 512 -3.53 -11.71 0.99
CA TRP A 512 -3.31 -12.46 -0.25
C TRP A 512 -4.45 -12.17 -1.22
N LEU A 513 -4.12 -11.84 -2.46
CA LEU A 513 -5.09 -11.49 -3.51
C LEU A 513 -4.73 -12.13 -4.85
N ALA A 514 -5.75 -12.44 -5.64
CA ALA A 514 -5.57 -12.87 -7.01
C ALA A 514 -5.06 -11.70 -7.86
N ASN A 515 -4.08 -11.93 -8.71
CA ASN A 515 -3.68 -10.93 -9.70
C ASN A 515 -4.59 -11.04 -10.93
N GLU A 516 -5.43 -10.03 -11.16
CA GLU A 516 -6.12 -9.91 -12.45
C GLU A 516 -5.12 -9.46 -13.52
N GLU A 517 -4.96 -10.25 -14.59
CA GLU A 517 -4.09 -9.88 -15.72
C GLU A 517 -4.48 -8.51 -16.29
N GLY A 518 -3.72 -7.46 -15.93
CA GLY A 518 -3.88 -6.11 -16.47
C GLY A 518 -4.33 -5.02 -15.47
N GLY A 519 -4.53 -5.36 -14.19
CA GLY A 519 -4.75 -4.37 -13.13
C GLY A 519 -3.44 -3.73 -12.66
N ASP A 520 -3.32 -2.40 -12.74
CA ASP A 520 -2.15 -1.67 -12.24
C ASP A 520 -2.18 -1.47 -10.69
N GLU A 521 -3.30 -1.78 -10.01
CA GLU A 521 -3.50 -1.57 -8.56
C GLU A 521 -4.20 -2.78 -7.91
N ALA A 522 -3.66 -3.26 -6.77
CA ALA A 522 -4.33 -4.22 -5.90
C ALA A 522 -5.45 -3.51 -5.11
N THR A 523 -6.63 -3.40 -5.71
CA THR A 523 -7.83 -2.87 -5.05
C THR A 523 -8.49 -3.99 -4.27
N TYR A 524 -8.87 -3.73 -3.02
CA TYR A 524 -9.72 -4.65 -2.26
C TYR A 524 -10.75 -3.82 -1.52
N GLY A 525 -12.03 -4.10 -1.78
CA GLY A 525 -13.13 -3.29 -1.29
C GLY A 525 -13.11 -3.15 0.24
N GLY A 526 -13.26 -1.92 0.73
CA GLY A 526 -13.49 -1.59 2.14
C GLY A 526 -14.87 -2.08 2.60
N GLY A 527 -15.02 -3.39 2.76
CA GLY A 527 -16.21 -4.05 3.29
C GLY A 527 -16.22 -4.04 4.82
N GLY A 528 -16.41 -2.87 5.42
CA GLY A 528 -16.76 -2.74 6.83
C GLY A 528 -18.18 -3.29 7.07
N GLY A 529 -18.30 -4.61 7.19
CA GLY A 529 -19.58 -5.28 7.42
C GLY A 529 -19.49 -6.80 7.39
N ARG A 530 -18.82 -7.42 8.37
CA ARG A 530 -18.96 -8.87 8.60
C ARG A 530 -20.41 -9.18 9.01
N GLY A 531 -21.24 -9.54 8.04
CA GLY A 531 -22.50 -10.24 8.27
C GLY A 531 -22.19 -11.58 8.94
N SER A 532 -22.52 -11.68 10.23
CA SER A 532 -22.39 -12.92 10.99
C SER A 532 -23.24 -14.03 10.35
N ALA A 533 -22.59 -15.03 9.75
CA ALA A 533 -23.23 -16.28 9.36
C ALA A 533 -23.73 -16.99 10.62
N LYS A 534 -25.05 -16.90 10.88
CA LYS A 534 -25.73 -17.77 11.83
C LYS A 534 -26.30 -18.96 11.07
N GLU A 535 -25.86 -20.14 11.47
CA GLU A 535 -26.39 -21.45 11.09
C GLU A 535 -27.93 -21.47 11.16
N ALA A 536 -28.56 -21.83 10.05
CA ALA A 536 -29.98 -22.06 9.96
C ALA A 536 -30.33 -23.44 10.54
N ALA A 537 -31.13 -23.45 11.60
CA ALA A 537 -31.86 -24.63 12.06
C ALA A 537 -33.24 -24.70 11.38
N GLU A 538 -33.53 -25.85 10.80
CA GLU A 538 -34.81 -26.20 10.17
C GLU A 538 -36.00 -26.10 11.16
N ASN A 539 -37.14 -25.56 10.69
CA ASN A 539 -38.47 -26.17 10.84
C ASN A 539 -39.61 -25.34 10.18
N GLY A 540 -40.25 -25.93 9.17
CA GLY A 540 -41.69 -26.24 9.17
C GLY A 540 -42.77 -25.17 8.96
N THR A 541 -43.53 -25.38 7.87
CA THR A 541 -45.01 -25.24 7.70
C THR A 541 -45.63 -23.98 7.07
N ALA A 542 -46.00 -24.15 5.79
CA ALA A 542 -47.32 -24.02 5.14
C ALA A 542 -48.27 -22.79 5.28
N ASP A 543 -48.80 -22.44 4.11
CA ASP A 543 -50.09 -21.83 3.72
C ASP A 543 -50.21 -20.32 3.42
N ALA A 544 -50.77 -20.07 2.23
CA ALA A 544 -51.07 -18.82 1.51
C ALA A 544 -52.37 -18.12 2.05
N PRO A 545 -52.95 -17.03 1.47
CA PRO A 545 -52.62 -16.30 0.22
C PRO A 545 -52.71 -14.75 0.22
N GLU A 546 -52.14 -14.19 -0.86
CA GLU A 546 -52.45 -12.99 -1.65
C GLU A 546 -53.14 -11.75 -1.02
N THR A 547 -52.50 -10.59 -1.15
CA THR A 547 -53.17 -9.37 -1.67
C THR A 547 -52.19 -8.40 -2.35
N GLN A 548 -52.72 -7.69 -3.34
CA GLN A 548 -52.09 -6.98 -4.46
C GLN A 548 -51.24 -5.73 -4.14
N ALA A 549 -50.38 -5.42 -5.13
CA ALA A 549 -49.98 -4.11 -5.65
C ALA A 549 -48.70 -3.46 -5.09
N GLN A 550 -47.63 -3.41 -5.90
CA GLN A 550 -47.25 -2.24 -6.71
C GLN A 550 -45.97 -2.50 -7.51
N GLU A 551 -45.93 -1.94 -8.71
CA GLU A 551 -44.78 -1.87 -9.63
C GLU A 551 -43.62 -1.12 -8.98
N GLU A 552 -42.44 -1.73 -8.92
CA GLU A 552 -41.15 -1.01 -8.97
C GLU A 552 -40.18 -1.81 -9.85
N ALA A 553 -39.44 -1.07 -10.67
CA ALA A 553 -38.56 -1.57 -11.69
C ALA A 553 -37.38 -2.33 -11.07
N GLU A 554 -37.24 -3.60 -11.44
CA GLU A 554 -36.02 -4.38 -11.25
C GLU A 554 -34.92 -3.74 -12.09
N GLY A 555 -34.12 -2.87 -11.48
CA GLY A 555 -32.73 -2.71 -11.86
C GLY A 555 -31.98 -3.86 -11.20
N GLU A 556 -31.48 -4.78 -12.00
CA GLU A 556 -30.52 -5.80 -11.58
C GLU A 556 -29.30 -5.03 -11.01
N GLU A 557 -29.21 -4.94 -9.67
CA GLU A 557 -27.95 -4.66 -9.00
C GLU A 557 -27.10 -5.90 -9.26
N GLU A 558 -26.20 -5.82 -10.24
CA GLU A 558 -25.08 -6.75 -10.35
C GLU A 558 -24.33 -6.69 -9.02
N GLU A 559 -24.41 -7.76 -8.23
CA GLU A 559 -23.63 -7.95 -7.02
C GLU A 559 -22.13 -7.93 -7.43
N GLU A 560 -21.45 -6.79 -7.21
CA GLU A 560 -19.99 -6.64 -7.29
C GLU A 560 -19.30 -7.48 -6.17
N GLU A 561 -19.55 -8.79 -6.11
CA GLU A 561 -18.99 -9.70 -5.10
C GLU A 561 -17.63 -10.33 -5.48
N GLU A 562 -17.00 -9.94 -6.61
CA GLU A 562 -15.76 -10.60 -7.08
C GLU A 562 -14.42 -9.96 -6.62
N ASP A 563 -14.39 -8.77 -6.00
CA ASP A 563 -13.14 -8.00 -5.75
C ASP A 563 -12.60 -8.06 -4.30
N GLY A 564 -12.72 -9.20 -3.64
CA GLY A 564 -12.22 -9.44 -2.27
C GLY A 564 -10.83 -10.11 -2.22
N PRO A 565 -10.06 -9.94 -1.12
CA PRO A 565 -8.82 -10.71 -0.94
C PRO A 565 -9.13 -12.20 -0.80
N LEU A 566 -8.26 -13.07 -1.34
CA LEU A 566 -8.34 -14.52 -1.19
C LEU A 566 -8.23 -14.95 0.28
N LEU A 567 -7.34 -14.26 1.02
CA LEU A 567 -7.15 -14.44 2.45
C LEU A 567 -6.67 -13.12 3.07
N ALA A 568 -7.20 -12.78 4.24
CA ALA A 568 -6.69 -11.68 5.05
C ALA A 568 -6.60 -12.12 6.50
N LEU A 569 -5.41 -12.01 7.09
CA LEU A 569 -5.14 -12.38 8.48
C LEU A 569 -4.79 -11.15 9.30
N GLU A 570 -5.51 -10.95 10.41
CA GLU A 570 -5.25 -9.88 11.34
C GLU A 570 -3.97 -10.14 12.16
N PRO A 571 -3.27 -9.09 12.62
CA PRO A 571 -2.11 -9.25 13.50
C PRO A 571 -2.53 -9.83 14.85
N GLU A 572 -2.05 -11.03 15.17
CA GLU A 572 -2.36 -11.71 16.42
C GLU A 572 -1.12 -12.13 17.22
N TRP A 573 -1.33 -12.42 18.49
CA TRP A 573 -0.30 -12.92 19.40
C TRP A 573 -0.11 -14.44 19.28
N ASN A 574 1.14 -14.86 19.09
CA ASN A 574 1.57 -16.26 19.13
C ASN A 574 0.78 -17.16 18.16
N ARG A 575 0.53 -16.65 16.95
CA ARG A 575 -0.24 -17.33 15.91
C ARG A 575 0.65 -17.64 14.72
N LEU A 576 0.88 -18.92 14.43
CA LEU A 576 1.56 -19.36 13.21
C LEU A 576 0.56 -19.50 12.08
N HIS A 577 0.83 -18.94 10.92
CA HIS A 577 0.13 -19.27 9.68
C HIS A 577 1.07 -19.92 8.67
N LEU A 578 0.52 -20.84 7.88
CA LEU A 578 1.14 -21.45 6.71
C LEU A 578 0.19 -21.23 5.54
N VAL A 579 0.65 -20.68 4.42
CA VAL A 579 -0.18 -20.43 3.23
C VAL A 579 0.60 -20.89 2.00
N LEU A 580 0.08 -21.87 1.27
CA LEU A 580 0.61 -22.25 -0.04
C LEU A 580 0.10 -21.23 -1.06
N ARG A 581 1.02 -20.46 -1.61
CA ARG A 581 0.75 -19.37 -2.54
C ARG A 581 1.21 -19.77 -3.94
N ASP A 582 0.25 -19.88 -4.84
CA ASP A 582 0.51 -20.17 -6.25
C ASP A 582 1.12 -18.96 -6.97
N PRO A 583 1.87 -19.18 -8.07
CA PRO A 583 2.22 -18.12 -9.00
C PRO A 583 0.98 -17.34 -9.44
N GLY A 584 1.08 -16.02 -9.50
CA GLY A 584 -0.03 -15.12 -9.81
C GLY A 584 -0.79 -14.63 -8.58
N VAL A 585 -0.57 -15.20 -7.38
CA VAL A 585 -1.14 -14.65 -6.14
C VAL A 585 -0.17 -13.62 -5.55
N LEU A 586 -0.68 -12.40 -5.33
CA LEU A 586 0.08 -11.33 -4.68
C LEU A 586 -0.15 -11.37 -3.17
N SER A 587 0.87 -10.96 -2.41
CA SER A 587 0.80 -10.86 -0.94
C SER A 587 1.42 -9.55 -0.44
N PHE A 588 0.90 -9.02 0.66
CA PHE A 588 1.47 -7.86 1.34
C PHE A 588 1.02 -7.71 2.79
N VAL A 589 1.71 -6.85 3.55
CA VAL A 589 1.28 -6.36 4.85
C VAL A 589 0.74 -4.94 4.67
N LYS A 590 -0.56 -4.77 4.93
CA LYS A 590 -1.22 -3.46 4.86
C LYS A 590 -0.50 -2.44 5.75
N TYR A 591 -0.38 -1.20 5.28
CA TYR A 591 0.16 -0.09 6.08
C TYR A 591 -0.47 -0.02 7.47
N LEU A 592 0.39 0.09 8.48
CA LEU A 592 -0.02 0.18 9.87
C LEU A 592 -0.30 1.64 10.23
N SER A 593 -1.57 1.99 10.34
CA SER A 593 -2.03 3.35 10.67
C SER A 593 -1.47 3.83 12.00
N ALA A 594 -1.28 5.14 12.13
CA ALA A 594 -1.03 5.80 13.40
C ALA A 594 -2.16 5.61 14.44
N ARG A 595 -3.34 5.11 14.06
CA ARG A 595 -4.38 4.70 15.02
C ARG A 595 -4.04 3.40 15.73
N ALA A 596 -3.18 2.55 15.16
CA ALA A 596 -2.85 1.25 15.71
C ALA A 596 -2.38 1.38 17.17
N PRO A 597 -2.91 0.58 18.12
CA PRO A 597 -2.56 0.68 19.53
C PRO A 597 -1.11 0.36 19.88
N ALA A 598 -0.43 -0.39 19.02
CA ALA A 598 0.94 -0.87 19.21
C ALA A 598 1.57 -1.19 17.83
N SER A 599 2.86 -1.49 17.82
CA SER A 599 3.53 -2.02 16.62
C SER A 599 3.00 -3.41 16.28
N ARG A 600 3.02 -3.78 15.00
CA ARG A 600 2.90 -5.18 14.57
C ARG A 600 4.26 -5.84 14.62
N TRP A 601 4.34 -7.04 15.17
CA TRP A 601 5.58 -7.83 15.27
C TRP A 601 5.38 -9.20 14.67
N ASP A 602 6.37 -9.70 13.93
CA ASP A 602 6.34 -11.06 13.40
C ASP A 602 7.73 -11.65 13.15
N VAL A 603 7.76 -12.97 13.00
CA VAL A 603 8.82 -13.70 12.30
C VAL A 603 8.16 -14.33 11.08
N VAL A 604 8.53 -13.90 9.89
CA VAL A 604 7.88 -14.35 8.64
C VAL A 604 8.89 -14.72 7.58
N GLY A 605 8.47 -15.46 6.59
CA GLY A 605 9.26 -15.74 5.40
C GLY A 605 8.50 -16.44 4.29
N GLU A 606 9.19 -16.64 3.17
CA GLU A 606 8.75 -17.44 2.04
C GLU A 606 9.66 -18.66 1.91
N TRP A 607 9.09 -19.86 1.77
CA TRP A 607 9.82 -21.10 1.53
C TRP A 607 9.60 -21.57 0.10
N GLU A 608 10.70 -21.86 -0.59
CA GLU A 608 10.68 -22.67 -1.81
C GLU A 608 10.35 -24.11 -1.43
N VAL A 609 9.37 -24.70 -2.12
CA VAL A 609 8.83 -26.01 -1.79
C VAL A 609 8.67 -26.87 -3.04
N GLN A 610 8.81 -28.20 -2.88
CA GLN A 610 8.57 -29.18 -3.94
C GLN A 610 7.51 -30.18 -3.51
N GLY A 611 6.55 -30.46 -4.40
CA GLY A 611 5.65 -31.60 -4.28
C GLY A 611 6.40 -32.90 -4.56
N ILE A 612 6.02 -33.99 -3.89
CA ILE A 612 6.60 -35.31 -4.14
C ILE A 612 5.53 -36.18 -4.75
N GLU A 613 5.77 -36.62 -5.98
CA GLU A 613 4.95 -37.66 -6.61
C GLU A 613 5.23 -38.99 -5.91
N GLU A 614 4.24 -39.53 -5.20
CA GLU A 614 4.28 -40.91 -4.77
C GLU A 614 4.10 -41.80 -6.01
N GLU A 615 5.15 -42.53 -6.41
CA GLU A 615 5.01 -43.58 -7.42
C GLU A 615 3.91 -44.54 -6.96
N LYS A 616 2.78 -44.54 -7.67
CA LYS A 616 1.72 -45.53 -7.44
C LYS A 616 2.35 -46.90 -7.61
N ALA A 617 2.40 -47.67 -6.53
CA ALA A 617 2.74 -49.08 -6.62
C ALA A 617 1.81 -49.71 -7.67
N GLU A 618 2.38 -50.17 -8.78
CA GLU A 618 1.66 -51.01 -9.72
C GLU A 618 1.25 -52.27 -8.94
N ASP A 619 -0.06 -52.38 -8.64
CA ASP A 619 -0.65 -53.63 -8.18
C ASP A 619 -0.44 -54.67 -9.30
N ASP A 620 0.63 -55.46 -9.19
CA ASP A 620 0.85 -56.68 -9.95
C ASP A 620 -0.17 -57.73 -9.49
N ASP A 621 -1.40 -57.59 -9.96
CA ASP A 621 -2.43 -58.63 -9.91
C ASP A 621 -1.97 -59.80 -10.81
N GLY A 622 -1.17 -60.69 -10.21
CA GLY A 622 -0.75 -61.95 -10.79
C GLY A 622 -1.94 -62.88 -11.00
N ASP A 623 -2.60 -62.76 -12.15
CA ASP A 623 -3.60 -63.73 -12.61
C ASP A 623 -2.92 -64.78 -13.50
N ASN A 624 -2.48 -65.88 -12.88
CA ASN A 624 -1.93 -67.02 -13.61
C ASN A 624 -2.26 -68.36 -12.92
N GLN A 625 -3.54 -68.74 -12.96
CA GLN A 625 -4.11 -70.07 -12.73
C GLN A 625 -5.42 -70.08 -13.55
N GLU A 626 -5.86 -71.04 -14.36
CA GLU A 626 -5.55 -72.42 -14.67
C GLU A 626 -6.35 -72.71 -15.97
N GLU A 627 -5.76 -73.26 -17.04
CA GLU A 627 -6.57 -74.00 -18.01
C GLU A 627 -5.77 -75.11 -18.71
N ALA A 628 -5.75 -76.29 -18.07
CA ALA A 628 -5.40 -77.55 -18.71
C ALA A 628 -6.11 -78.72 -18.01
N ALA A 629 -7.34 -79.04 -18.45
CA ALA A 629 -7.92 -80.38 -18.34
C ALA A 629 -9.14 -80.60 -19.25
N GLN A 630 -8.86 -81.10 -20.46
CA GLN A 630 -9.59 -82.15 -21.22
C GLN A 630 -11.07 -82.44 -20.90
N ALA A 631 -11.96 -82.23 -21.89
CA ALA A 631 -12.85 -83.25 -22.48
C ALA A 631 -13.68 -82.66 -23.63
#